data_AF-S8CGG3-F1
#
_entry.id   AF-S8CGG3-F1
#
_cell.length_a   1.000
_cell.length_b   1.000
_cell.length_c   1.000
_cell.angle_alpha   90.00
_cell.angle_beta   90.00
_cell.angle_gamma   90.00
#
_symmetry.space_group_name_H-M   'P 1'
#
loop_
_entity.id
_entity.type
_entity.pdbx_description
1 polymer ?
#
loop_
_entity_poly.entity_id
_entity_poly.type
_entity_poly.pdbx_seq_one_letter_code
_entity_poly.pdbx_strand_id
1 'polypeptide(L)'
;IFPFVSGARKMAREEPKKLFHCFRVGMALCLVSLFYYMNPLYEGFGQNVMWAVLTVVAVFEYSVGATVCKCLNRAVGTVSAGALAAGVHSATVMLKGKYAKLVFLQLSLFLLVSGATFWRFAPPVKAQFDHGVVIFMATFTLVSVSGYRTDSLDLVQDRTITIGIGVSMCIVMSMVFWPAWAGNELHNLIKANMEILSRSLDGTSIAGCFNKDSGDLNGKTRAEYDNLLDSKATEESLANFARWEPVNRNFCSVHPWKEYLKLGDSIRSCARIVDALDSVVNSETWAPNFMKDQFSKICVKLASNTSSI
;
A
#
# COMPACT_ATOMS: atom_id res chain seq x y z
N ILE A 1 -22.42 -17.17 10.26
CA ILE A 1 -22.71 -16.94 8.82
C ILE A 1 -23.60 -15.71 8.62
N PHE A 2 -24.81 -15.63 9.22
CA PHE A 2 -25.69 -14.45 9.12
C PHE A 2 -25.06 -13.08 9.45
N PRO A 3 -24.32 -12.89 10.57
CA PRO A 3 -23.72 -11.59 10.88
C PRO A 3 -22.58 -11.20 9.92
N PHE A 4 -21.91 -12.18 9.33
CA PHE A 4 -20.87 -11.96 8.30
C PHE A 4 -21.49 -11.49 6.98
N VAL A 5 -22.59 -12.13 6.56
CA VAL A 5 -23.30 -11.76 5.33
C VAL A 5 -23.95 -10.38 5.45
N SER A 6 -24.50 -10.02 6.61
CA SER A 6 -25.02 -8.67 6.85
C SER A 6 -23.91 -7.62 6.86
N GLY A 7 -22.74 -7.93 7.46
CA GLY A 7 -21.57 -7.04 7.44
C GLY A 7 -21.01 -6.83 6.03
N ALA A 8 -20.88 -7.90 5.25
CA ALA A 8 -20.44 -7.83 3.86
C ALA A 8 -21.40 -7.01 2.99
N ARG A 9 -22.71 -7.17 3.17
CA ARG A 9 -23.73 -6.37 2.45
C ARG A 9 -23.67 -4.89 2.81
N LYS A 10 -23.37 -4.57 4.08
CA LYS A 10 -23.19 -3.18 4.54
C LYS A 10 -21.95 -2.55 3.90
N MET A 11 -20.81 -3.23 3.95
CA MET A 11 -19.56 -2.80 3.31
C MET A 11 -19.71 -2.62 1.80
N ALA A 12 -20.40 -3.55 1.14
CA ALA A 12 -20.73 -3.49 -0.28
C ALA A 12 -21.52 -2.21 -0.65
N ARG A 13 -22.47 -1.81 0.21
CA ARG A 13 -23.29 -0.61 0.00
C ARG A 13 -22.54 0.68 0.32
N GLU A 14 -21.68 0.66 1.34
CA GLU A 14 -20.96 1.85 1.82
C GLU A 14 -19.72 2.16 0.98
N GLU A 15 -19.06 1.14 0.41
CA GLU A 15 -17.80 1.29 -0.32
C GLU A 15 -17.83 0.60 -1.69
N PRO A 16 -18.58 1.15 -2.67
CA PRO A 16 -18.77 0.53 -3.98
C PRO A 16 -17.46 0.31 -4.74
N LYS A 17 -16.44 1.14 -4.49
CA LYS A 17 -15.10 0.98 -5.09
C LYS A 17 -14.43 -0.35 -4.68
N LYS A 18 -14.65 -0.83 -3.45
CA LYS A 18 -14.09 -2.11 -2.98
C LYS A 18 -14.74 -3.29 -3.69
N LEU A 19 -16.05 -3.22 -3.99
CA LEU A 19 -16.71 -4.23 -4.81
C LEU A 19 -16.13 -4.31 -6.22
N PHE A 20 -15.92 -3.16 -6.87
CA PHE A 20 -15.30 -3.14 -8.19
C PHE A 20 -13.89 -3.72 -8.16
N HIS A 21 -13.13 -3.50 -7.09
CA HIS A 21 -11.82 -4.13 -6.92
C HIS A 21 -11.94 -5.66 -6.79
N CYS A 22 -12.82 -6.18 -5.93
CA CYS A 22 -13.05 -7.62 -5.81
C CYS A 22 -13.42 -8.25 -7.16
N PHE A 23 -14.30 -7.59 -7.93
CA PHE A 23 -14.68 -8.04 -9.26
C PHE A 23 -13.50 -8.05 -10.24
N ARG A 24 -12.62 -7.04 -10.22
CA ARG A 24 -11.40 -7.00 -11.05
C ARG A 24 -10.46 -8.14 -10.75
N VAL A 25 -10.19 -8.40 -9.47
CA VAL A 25 -9.32 -9.51 -9.05
C VAL A 25 -9.91 -10.84 -9.51
N GLY A 26 -11.22 -11.02 -9.33
CA GLY A 26 -11.94 -12.20 -9.83
C GLY A 26 -11.82 -12.37 -11.35
N MET A 27 -12.06 -11.30 -12.12
CA MET A 27 -11.90 -11.33 -13.58
C MET A 27 -10.47 -11.63 -14.01
N ALA A 28 -9.47 -11.02 -13.37
CA ALA A 28 -8.06 -11.27 -13.67
C ALA A 28 -7.70 -12.74 -13.46
N LEU A 29 -8.15 -13.33 -12.34
CA LEU A 29 -7.96 -14.75 -12.06
C LEU A 29 -8.71 -15.65 -13.04
N CYS A 30 -9.97 -15.34 -13.36
CA CYS A 30 -10.74 -16.08 -14.35
C CYS A 30 -10.06 -16.06 -15.72
N LEU A 31 -9.54 -14.91 -16.15
CA LEU A 31 -8.85 -14.79 -17.43
C LEU A 31 -7.53 -15.56 -17.43
N VAL A 32 -6.70 -15.41 -16.40
CA VAL A 32 -5.43 -16.16 -16.29
C VAL A 32 -5.69 -17.67 -16.28
N SER A 33 -6.74 -18.12 -15.59
CA SER A 33 -7.17 -19.53 -15.58
C SER A 33 -7.77 -19.98 -16.92
N LEU A 34 -8.52 -19.12 -17.61
CA LEU A 34 -9.07 -19.43 -18.93
C LEU A 34 -7.96 -19.55 -19.98
N PHE A 35 -6.97 -18.65 -19.95
CA PHE A 35 -5.76 -18.72 -20.77
C PHE A 35 -4.98 -20.03 -20.52
N TYR A 36 -5.05 -20.57 -19.31
CA TYR A 36 -4.51 -21.89 -18.99
C TYR A 36 -5.31 -23.03 -19.61
N TYR A 37 -6.64 -23.03 -19.46
CA TYR A 37 -7.49 -24.12 -19.97
C TYR A 37 -7.53 -24.20 -21.50
N MET A 38 -7.27 -23.10 -22.22
CA MET A 38 -7.43 -23.03 -23.67
C MET A 38 -6.24 -23.57 -24.49
N ASN A 39 -5.30 -24.30 -23.88
CA ASN A 39 -4.12 -25.00 -24.45
C ASN A 39 -2.80 -24.25 -24.79
N PRO A 40 -2.70 -22.96 -25.18
CA PRO A 40 -1.41 -22.41 -25.63
C PRO A 40 -0.36 -22.26 -24.52
N LEU A 41 -0.76 -22.24 -23.24
CA LEU A 41 0.17 -22.22 -22.09
C LEU A 41 0.33 -23.58 -21.41
N TYR A 42 -0.65 -24.47 -21.52
CA TYR A 42 -0.58 -25.78 -20.87
C TYR A 42 0.47 -26.69 -21.52
N GLU A 43 0.49 -26.74 -22.85
CA GLU A 43 1.48 -27.52 -23.60
C GLU A 43 2.90 -26.94 -23.54
N GLY A 44 3.03 -25.62 -23.36
CA GLY A 44 4.33 -24.93 -23.32
C GLY A 44 4.95 -24.77 -21.92
N PHE A 45 4.15 -24.64 -20.85
CA PHE A 45 4.64 -24.25 -19.53
C PHE A 45 4.26 -25.19 -18.37
N GLY A 46 3.38 -26.18 -18.56
CA GLY A 46 3.08 -27.24 -17.57
C GLY A 46 2.86 -26.73 -16.12
N GLN A 47 3.65 -27.24 -15.16
CA GLN A 47 3.60 -26.84 -13.73
C GLN A 47 3.95 -25.37 -13.47
N ASN A 48 4.55 -24.65 -14.42
CA ASN A 48 4.98 -23.26 -14.23
C ASN A 48 3.80 -22.27 -14.19
N VAL A 49 2.61 -22.68 -14.64
CA VAL A 49 1.41 -21.84 -14.66
C VAL A 49 0.93 -21.44 -13.26
N MET A 50 1.22 -22.26 -12.25
CA MET A 50 0.97 -21.90 -10.85
C MET A 50 1.63 -20.56 -10.49
N TRP A 51 2.78 -20.23 -11.10
CA TRP A 51 3.46 -18.94 -10.87
C TRP A 51 2.70 -17.75 -11.42
N ALA A 52 1.96 -17.88 -12.53
CA ALA A 52 1.12 -16.80 -13.06
C ALA A 52 -0.05 -16.52 -12.11
N VAL A 53 -0.76 -17.56 -11.67
CA VAL A 53 -1.88 -17.42 -10.71
C VAL A 53 -1.41 -16.84 -9.38
N LEU A 54 -0.31 -17.38 -8.83
CA LEU A 54 0.31 -16.83 -7.61
C LEU A 54 0.83 -15.40 -7.80
N THR A 55 1.17 -14.99 -9.03
CA THR A 55 1.53 -13.60 -9.30
C THR A 55 0.32 -12.71 -9.15
N VAL A 56 -0.80 -13.04 -9.79
CA VAL A 56 -2.04 -12.27 -9.74
C VAL A 56 -2.48 -12.06 -8.29
N VAL A 57 -2.57 -13.14 -7.51
CA VAL A 57 -2.98 -13.03 -6.09
C VAL A 57 -2.00 -12.19 -5.26
N ALA A 58 -0.70 -12.23 -5.57
CA ALA A 58 0.32 -11.55 -4.78
C ALA A 58 0.52 -10.07 -5.12
N VAL A 59 0.28 -9.66 -6.37
CA VAL A 59 0.58 -8.31 -6.86
C VAL A 59 -0.65 -7.43 -7.06
N PHE A 60 -1.84 -8.01 -7.25
CA PHE A 60 -3.04 -7.22 -7.47
C PHE A 60 -3.42 -6.47 -6.20
N GLU A 61 -3.53 -5.15 -6.31
CA GLU A 61 -3.83 -4.25 -5.20
C GLU A 61 -5.02 -3.37 -5.52
N TYR A 62 -5.53 -2.68 -4.48
CA TYR A 62 -6.71 -1.83 -4.63
C TYR A 62 -6.51 -0.74 -5.69
N SER A 63 -5.36 -0.07 -5.68
CA SER A 63 -5.04 1.00 -6.63
C SER A 63 -4.17 0.52 -7.80
N VAL A 64 -4.25 1.25 -8.91
CA VAL A 64 -3.40 1.03 -10.10
C VAL A 64 -1.94 1.21 -9.72
N GLY A 65 -1.59 2.31 -9.06
CA GLY A 65 -0.22 2.60 -8.65
C GLY A 65 0.39 1.53 -7.73
N ALA A 66 -0.39 1.01 -6.78
CA ALA A 66 0.06 -0.08 -5.90
C ALA A 66 0.28 -1.38 -6.68
N THR A 67 -0.63 -1.70 -7.60
CA THR A 67 -0.52 -2.90 -8.46
C THR A 67 0.72 -2.81 -9.36
N VAL A 68 0.94 -1.68 -10.02
CA VAL A 68 2.12 -1.45 -10.87
C VAL A 68 3.41 -1.53 -10.05
N CYS A 69 3.46 -0.89 -8.87
CA CYS A 69 4.60 -0.94 -7.97
C CYS A 69 4.93 -2.40 -7.55
N LYS A 70 3.93 -3.17 -7.12
CA LYS A 70 4.13 -4.59 -6.77
C LYS A 70 4.52 -5.45 -7.96
N CYS A 71 3.96 -5.20 -9.14
CA CYS A 71 4.33 -5.88 -10.38
C CYS A 71 5.80 -5.64 -10.73
N LEU A 72 6.27 -4.39 -10.66
CA LEU A 72 7.68 -4.06 -10.90
C LEU A 72 8.59 -4.68 -9.85
N ASN A 73 8.21 -4.62 -8.58
CA ASN A 73 8.94 -5.28 -7.49
C ASN A 73 9.06 -6.79 -7.70
N ARG A 74 7.98 -7.44 -8.16
CA ARG A 74 7.98 -8.87 -8.49
C ARG A 74 8.92 -9.16 -9.66
N ALA A 75 8.83 -8.39 -10.74
CA ALA A 75 9.69 -8.56 -11.91
C ALA A 75 11.17 -8.39 -11.55
N VAL A 76 11.53 -7.30 -10.87
CA VAL A 76 12.90 -7.03 -10.43
C VAL A 76 13.40 -8.10 -9.47
N GLY A 77 12.59 -8.49 -8.48
CA GLY A 77 12.94 -9.55 -7.52
C GLY A 77 13.17 -10.90 -8.18
N THR A 78 12.32 -11.29 -9.14
CA THR A 78 12.47 -12.56 -9.88
C THR A 78 13.69 -12.54 -10.81
N VAL A 79 13.86 -11.48 -11.60
CA VAL A 79 14.98 -11.38 -12.55
C VAL A 79 16.33 -11.32 -11.82
N SER A 80 16.44 -10.51 -10.76
CA SER A 80 17.66 -10.43 -9.96
C SER A 80 17.98 -11.76 -9.26
N ALA A 81 16.98 -12.46 -8.72
CA ALA A 81 17.15 -13.79 -8.15
C ALA A 81 17.60 -14.82 -9.19
N GLY A 82 16.97 -14.82 -10.38
CA GLY A 82 17.34 -15.70 -11.49
C GLY A 82 18.77 -15.45 -11.97
N ALA A 83 19.15 -14.18 -12.15
CA ALA A 83 20.50 -13.79 -12.57
C ALA A 83 21.57 -14.21 -11.54
N LEU A 84 21.33 -13.96 -10.25
CA LEU A 84 22.25 -14.39 -9.19
C LEU A 84 22.32 -15.91 -9.08
N ALA A 85 21.19 -16.62 -9.23
CA ALA A 85 21.20 -18.08 -9.24
C ALA A 85 22.00 -18.65 -10.42
N ALA A 86 21.84 -18.09 -11.62
CA ALA A 86 22.64 -18.47 -12.78
C ALA A 86 24.14 -18.19 -12.57
N GLY A 87 24.48 -17.06 -11.95
CA GLY A 87 25.86 -16.72 -11.58
C GLY A 87 26.47 -17.70 -10.57
N VAL A 88 25.73 -18.05 -9.51
CA VAL A 88 26.14 -19.05 -8.52
C VAL A 88 26.32 -20.41 -9.18
N HIS A 89 25.39 -20.83 -10.04
CA HIS A 89 25.49 -22.09 -10.77
C HIS A 89 26.72 -22.12 -11.67
N SER A 90 26.98 -21.04 -12.41
CA SER A 90 28.17 -20.92 -13.26
C SER A 90 29.47 -20.99 -12.45
N ALA A 91 29.51 -20.39 -11.26
CA ALA A 91 30.65 -20.49 -10.36
C ALA A 91 30.88 -21.93 -9.86
N THR A 92 29.83 -22.74 -9.70
CA THR A 92 29.97 -24.16 -9.30
C THR A 92 30.65 -25.03 -10.35
N VAL A 93 30.67 -24.62 -11.62
CA VAL A 93 31.35 -25.35 -12.70
C VAL A 93 32.88 -25.34 -12.48
N MET A 94 33.41 -24.28 -11.87
CA MET A 94 34.84 -24.16 -11.53
C MET A 94 35.26 -25.07 -10.37
N LEU A 95 34.31 -25.59 -9.59
CA LEU A 95 34.58 -26.43 -8.42
C LEU A 95 34.62 -27.92 -8.81
N LYS A 96 35.67 -28.63 -8.36
CA LYS A 96 35.79 -30.09 -8.50
C LYS A 96 35.19 -30.78 -7.27
N GLY A 97 34.36 -31.79 -7.49
CA GLY A 97 33.78 -32.64 -6.43
C GLY A 97 32.36 -32.22 -5.98
N LYS A 98 31.49 -33.23 -5.77
CA LYS A 98 30.07 -33.01 -5.45
C LYS A 98 29.86 -32.32 -4.09
N TYR A 99 30.65 -32.69 -3.08
CA TYR A 99 30.57 -32.08 -1.75
C TYR A 99 30.95 -30.60 -1.75
N ALA A 100 32.02 -30.22 -2.46
CA ALA A 100 32.43 -28.82 -2.58
C ALA A 100 31.35 -27.95 -3.26
N LYS A 101 30.72 -28.47 -4.33
CA LYS A 101 29.60 -27.79 -5.00
C LYS A 101 28.40 -27.59 -4.08
N LEU A 102 28.03 -28.63 -3.32
CA LEU A 102 26.89 -28.56 -2.39
C LEU A 102 27.15 -27.56 -1.25
N VAL A 103 28.35 -27.58 -0.65
CA VAL A 103 28.74 -26.64 0.41
C VAL A 103 28.74 -25.20 -0.12
N PHE A 104 29.27 -24.97 -1.32
CA PHE A 104 29.29 -23.64 -1.93
C PHE A 104 27.86 -23.12 -2.22
N LEU A 105 27.00 -23.96 -2.80
CA LEU A 105 25.60 -23.61 -3.06
C LEU A 105 24.88 -23.25 -1.77
N GLN A 106 25.03 -24.05 -0.72
CA GLN A 106 24.38 -23.81 0.57
C GLN A 106 24.91 -22.55 1.26
N LEU A 107 26.22 -22.28 1.17
CA LEU A 107 26.81 -21.06 1.70
C LEU A 107 26.32 -19.82 0.94
N SER A 108 26.21 -19.89 -0.40
CA SER A 108 25.66 -18.80 -1.20
C SER A 108 24.19 -18.52 -0.88
N LEU A 109 23.39 -19.58 -0.66
CA LEU A 109 22.01 -19.48 -0.20
C LEU A 109 21.93 -18.76 1.13
N PHE A 110 22.70 -19.20 2.11
CA PHE A 110 22.74 -18.58 3.43
C PHE A 110 23.11 -17.09 3.37
N LEU A 111 24.19 -16.74 2.66
CA LEU A 111 24.67 -15.36 2.58
C LEU A 111 23.68 -14.42 1.88
N LEU A 112 23.15 -14.82 0.71
CA LEU A 112 22.25 -13.97 -0.07
C LEU A 112 20.88 -13.82 0.60
N VAL A 113 20.33 -14.89 1.18
CA VAL A 113 19.04 -14.80 1.90
C VAL A 113 19.19 -14.02 3.21
N SER A 114 20.28 -14.21 3.95
CA SER A 114 20.57 -13.44 5.17
C SER A 114 20.74 -11.95 4.85
N GLY A 115 21.54 -11.63 3.81
CA GLY A 115 21.74 -10.26 3.34
C GLY A 115 20.44 -9.59 2.87
N ALA A 116 19.61 -10.30 2.11
CA ALA A 116 18.29 -9.80 1.68
C ALA A 116 17.34 -9.57 2.87
N THR A 117 17.36 -10.47 3.86
CA THR A 117 16.57 -10.31 5.10
C THR A 117 17.03 -9.10 5.90
N PHE A 118 18.34 -8.88 5.99
CA PHE A 118 18.90 -7.70 6.64
C PHE A 118 18.49 -6.40 5.92
N TRP A 119 18.56 -6.39 4.60
CA TRP A 119 18.17 -5.25 3.77
C TRP A 119 16.71 -4.83 3.97
N ARG A 120 15.82 -5.78 4.26
CA ARG A 120 14.40 -5.54 4.56
C ARG A 120 14.17 -4.64 5.79
N PHE A 121 15.12 -4.58 6.74
CA PHE A 121 15.00 -3.70 7.90
C PHE A 121 15.26 -2.22 7.57
N ALA A 122 15.87 -1.91 6.42
CA ALA A 122 16.08 -0.53 6.01
C ALA A 122 14.72 0.15 5.69
N PRO A 123 14.37 1.28 6.34
CA PRO A 123 13.11 1.99 6.10
C PRO A 123 12.78 2.27 4.61
N PRO A 124 13.72 2.74 3.76
CA PRO A 124 13.40 3.00 2.35
C PRO A 124 13.04 1.72 1.58
N VAL A 125 13.71 0.61 1.92
CA VAL A 125 13.46 -0.71 1.31
C VAL A 125 12.12 -1.25 1.77
N LYS A 126 11.83 -1.17 3.08
CA LYS A 126 10.57 -1.61 3.65
C LYS A 126 9.37 -0.85 3.07
N ALA A 127 9.53 0.44 2.79
CA ALA A 127 8.45 1.26 2.23
C ALA A 127 8.17 0.95 0.75
N GLN A 128 9.20 0.65 -0.05
CA GLN A 128 9.07 0.60 -1.51
C GLN A 128 9.30 -0.78 -2.13
N PHE A 129 10.15 -1.62 -1.54
CA PHE A 129 10.68 -2.84 -2.14
C PHE A 129 10.46 -4.10 -1.31
N ASP A 130 9.76 -4.00 -0.16
CA ASP A 130 9.54 -5.12 0.76
C ASP A 130 9.03 -6.39 0.06
N HIS A 131 8.03 -6.22 -0.81
CA HIS A 131 7.50 -7.31 -1.63
C HIS A 131 8.57 -7.91 -2.56
N GLY A 132 9.36 -7.06 -3.23
CA GLY A 132 10.40 -7.49 -4.16
C GLY A 132 11.50 -8.29 -3.47
N VAL A 133 11.89 -7.90 -2.25
CA VAL A 133 12.88 -8.62 -1.43
C VAL A 133 12.35 -10.01 -1.03
N VAL A 134 11.06 -10.13 -0.66
CA VAL A 134 10.45 -11.45 -0.38
C VAL A 134 10.44 -12.33 -1.62
N ILE A 135 10.01 -11.78 -2.76
CA ILE A 135 10.00 -12.51 -4.03
C ILE A 135 11.41 -12.93 -4.43
N PHE A 136 12.41 -12.07 -4.22
CA PHE A 136 13.82 -12.39 -4.43
C PHE A 136 14.25 -13.60 -3.58
N MET A 137 14.05 -13.55 -2.26
CA MET A 137 14.42 -14.63 -1.35
C MET A 137 13.73 -15.94 -1.71
N ALA A 138 12.41 -15.90 -1.96
CA ALA A 138 11.63 -17.07 -2.33
C ALA A 138 12.06 -17.65 -3.69
N THR A 139 12.31 -16.78 -4.67
CA THR A 139 12.75 -17.20 -6.01
C THR A 139 14.14 -17.82 -5.96
N PHE A 140 15.10 -17.14 -5.31
CA PHE A 140 16.48 -17.59 -5.20
C PHE A 140 16.60 -18.90 -4.42
N THR A 141 15.88 -19.05 -3.31
CA THR A 141 15.84 -20.29 -2.53
C THR A 141 15.28 -21.43 -3.37
N LEU A 142 14.15 -21.21 -4.05
CA LEU A 142 13.54 -22.25 -4.88
C LEU A 142 14.44 -22.66 -6.04
N VAL A 143 15.03 -21.70 -6.76
CA VAL A 143 15.93 -22.00 -7.88
C VAL A 143 17.19 -22.71 -7.39
N SER A 144 17.75 -22.33 -6.24
CA SER A 144 18.91 -23.02 -5.66
C SER A 144 18.59 -24.47 -5.29
N VAL A 145 17.40 -24.73 -4.70
CA VAL A 145 16.98 -26.10 -4.33
C VAL A 145 16.64 -26.95 -5.57
N SER A 146 15.94 -26.38 -6.55
CA SER A 146 15.55 -27.09 -7.77
C SER A 146 16.72 -27.28 -8.74
N GLY A 147 17.60 -26.29 -8.87
CA GLY A 147 18.77 -26.32 -9.76
C GLY A 147 19.85 -27.34 -9.36
N TYR A 148 19.76 -27.90 -8.15
CA TYR A 148 20.56 -29.07 -7.77
C TYR A 148 20.04 -30.37 -8.42
N ARG A 149 18.74 -30.45 -8.78
CA ARG A 149 18.07 -31.67 -9.26
C ARG A 149 17.87 -31.71 -10.78
N THR A 150 17.77 -30.56 -11.44
CA THR A 150 17.50 -30.41 -12.89
C THR A 150 18.32 -29.25 -13.47
N ASP A 151 18.51 -29.22 -14.80
CA ASP A 151 19.17 -28.11 -15.47
C ASP A 151 18.48 -26.78 -15.13
N SER A 152 19.26 -25.90 -14.49
CA SER A 152 18.72 -24.73 -13.79
C SER A 152 18.28 -23.59 -14.71
N LEU A 153 18.78 -23.57 -15.95
CA LEU A 153 18.56 -22.45 -16.89
C LEU A 153 17.18 -22.49 -17.54
N ASP A 154 16.74 -23.65 -18.02
CA ASP A 154 15.42 -23.80 -18.65
C ASP A 154 14.28 -23.53 -17.64
N LEU A 155 14.45 -24.02 -16.41
CA LEU A 155 13.49 -23.80 -15.32
C LEU A 155 13.36 -22.32 -14.93
N VAL A 156 14.45 -21.54 -14.99
CA VAL A 156 14.44 -20.10 -14.70
C VAL A 156 13.77 -19.33 -15.84
N GLN A 157 14.03 -19.71 -17.08
CA GLN A 157 13.47 -19.07 -18.26
C GLN A 157 11.94 -19.21 -18.32
N ASP A 158 11.41 -20.43 -18.17
CA ASP A 158 9.98 -20.68 -18.22
C ASP A 158 9.22 -19.94 -17.10
N ARG A 159 9.82 -19.89 -15.90
CA ARG A 159 9.26 -19.18 -14.75
C ARG A 159 9.22 -17.68 -14.98
N THR A 160 10.27 -17.11 -15.56
CA THR A 160 10.35 -15.66 -15.82
C THR A 160 9.32 -15.24 -16.87
N ILE A 161 9.14 -16.02 -17.94
CA ILE A 161 8.14 -15.76 -18.97
C ILE A 161 6.73 -15.84 -18.37
N THR A 162 6.44 -16.89 -17.60
CA THR A 162 5.11 -17.10 -17.00
C THR A 162 4.76 -16.00 -15.99
N ILE A 163 5.73 -15.54 -15.19
CA ILE A 163 5.55 -14.39 -14.29
C ILE A 163 5.32 -13.11 -15.10
N GLY A 164 6.03 -12.91 -16.21
CA GLY A 164 5.85 -11.78 -17.11
C GLY A 164 4.42 -11.68 -17.66
N ILE A 165 3.84 -12.81 -18.08
CA ILE A 165 2.44 -12.90 -18.53
C ILE A 165 1.49 -12.49 -17.40
N GLY A 166 1.67 -13.04 -16.20
CA GLY A 166 0.86 -12.71 -15.03
C GLY A 166 0.94 -11.22 -14.66
N VAL A 167 2.14 -10.63 -14.68
CA VAL A 167 2.36 -9.19 -14.44
C VAL A 167 1.65 -8.35 -15.51
N SER A 168 1.81 -8.69 -16.78
CA SER A 168 1.17 -7.97 -17.89
C SER A 168 -0.35 -7.97 -17.74
N MET A 169 -0.95 -9.13 -17.48
CA MET A 169 -2.39 -9.25 -17.25
C MET A 169 -2.86 -8.41 -16.05
N CYS A 170 -2.11 -8.40 -14.94
CA CYS A 170 -2.46 -7.59 -13.77
C CYS A 170 -2.48 -6.09 -14.09
N ILE A 171 -1.45 -5.60 -14.77
CA ILE A 171 -1.34 -4.19 -15.17
C ILE A 171 -2.51 -3.81 -16.08
N VAL A 172 -2.77 -4.59 -17.14
CA VAL A 172 -3.86 -4.32 -18.09
C VAL A 172 -5.21 -4.32 -17.39
N MET A 173 -5.49 -5.34 -16.58
CA MET A 173 -6.76 -5.44 -15.84
C MET A 173 -6.97 -4.27 -14.87
N SER A 174 -5.90 -3.85 -14.18
CA SER A 174 -5.97 -2.73 -13.24
C SER A 174 -6.28 -1.40 -13.92
N MET A 175 -5.81 -1.20 -15.16
CA MET A 175 -5.98 0.05 -15.91
C MET A 175 -7.30 0.13 -16.69
N VAL A 176 -7.77 -0.99 -17.25
CA VAL A 176 -8.94 -1.00 -18.16
C VAL A 176 -10.28 -1.03 -17.41
N PHE A 177 -10.38 -1.82 -16.35
CA PHE A 177 -11.66 -2.06 -15.67
C PHE A 177 -11.83 -1.13 -14.46
N TRP A 178 -12.44 0.05 -14.67
CA TRP A 178 -12.74 1.07 -13.63
C TRP A 178 -11.53 1.52 -12.79
N PRO A 179 -10.41 1.96 -13.36
CA PRO A 179 -9.15 2.17 -12.62
C PRO A 179 -9.33 3.00 -11.33
N ALA A 180 -8.81 2.46 -10.22
CA ALA A 180 -8.80 3.15 -8.93
C ALA A 180 -7.43 3.83 -8.75
N TRP A 181 -7.41 5.16 -8.86
CA TRP A 181 -6.18 5.95 -8.83
C TRP A 181 -5.83 6.36 -7.39
N ALA A 182 -4.63 5.99 -6.94
CA ALA A 182 -4.08 6.37 -5.65
C ALA A 182 -3.97 7.90 -5.51
N GLY A 183 -3.62 8.61 -6.58
CA GLY A 183 -3.58 10.08 -6.55
C GLY A 183 -4.95 10.72 -6.28
N ASN A 184 -6.01 10.15 -6.85
CA ASN A 184 -7.38 10.61 -6.61
C ASN A 184 -7.84 10.29 -5.19
N GLU A 185 -7.44 9.14 -4.66
CA GLU A 185 -7.75 8.76 -3.28
C GLU A 185 -7.01 9.65 -2.27
N LEU A 186 -5.74 10.00 -2.54
CA LEU A 186 -4.99 10.97 -1.75
C LEU A 186 -5.68 12.33 -1.74
N HIS A 187 -6.12 12.80 -2.91
CA HIS A 187 -6.84 14.08 -3.01
C HIS A 187 -8.13 14.08 -2.18
N ASN A 188 -8.94 13.03 -2.32
CA ASN A 188 -10.18 12.91 -1.55
C ASN A 188 -9.92 12.81 -0.05
N LEU A 189 -8.87 12.10 0.37
CA LEU A 189 -8.48 11.98 1.77
C LEU A 189 -8.09 13.34 2.36
N ILE A 190 -7.24 14.09 1.66
CA ILE A 190 -6.84 15.42 2.11
C ILE A 190 -8.03 16.37 2.17
N LYS A 191 -8.93 16.32 1.19
CA LYS A 191 -10.18 17.10 1.21
C LYS A 191 -11.05 16.74 2.40
N ALA A 192 -11.28 15.45 2.66
CA ALA A 192 -12.07 15.00 3.80
C ALA A 192 -11.44 15.41 5.14
N ASN A 193 -10.10 15.31 5.26
CA ASN A 193 -9.39 15.76 6.44
C ASN A 193 -9.53 17.27 6.64
N MET A 194 -9.47 18.06 5.57
CA MET A 194 -9.71 19.50 5.63
C MET A 194 -11.14 19.83 6.08
N GLU A 195 -12.15 19.10 5.59
CA GLU A 195 -13.55 19.27 6.03
C GLU A 195 -13.79 18.84 7.48
N ILE A 196 -13.08 17.82 7.98
CA ILE A 196 -13.12 17.43 9.40
C ILE A 196 -12.50 18.55 10.25
N LEU A 197 -11.34 19.05 9.84
CA LEU A 197 -10.67 20.15 10.53
C LEU A 197 -11.53 21.41 10.52
N SER A 198 -12.16 21.77 9.40
CA SER A 198 -13.02 22.96 9.32
C SER A 198 -14.20 22.84 10.28
N ARG A 199 -14.88 21.68 10.33
CA ARG A 199 -15.97 21.42 11.29
C ARG A 199 -15.53 21.55 12.75
N SER A 200 -14.31 21.14 13.07
CA SER A 200 -13.74 21.31 14.41
C SER A 200 -13.37 22.77 14.73
N LEU A 201 -13.04 23.55 13.70
CA LEU A 201 -12.71 24.96 13.82
C LEU A 201 -13.95 25.87 13.76
N ASP A 202 -15.13 25.36 13.45
CA ASP A 202 -16.35 26.17 13.45
C ASP A 202 -16.58 26.77 14.84
N GLY A 203 -16.91 28.07 14.88
CA GLY A 203 -17.04 28.83 16.14
C GLY A 203 -18.04 28.24 17.12
N THR A 204 -19.04 27.50 16.62
CA THR A 204 -20.00 26.73 17.43
C THR A 204 -19.38 25.49 18.07
N SER A 205 -18.51 24.77 17.36
CA SER A 205 -17.80 23.59 17.86
C SER A 205 -16.79 23.98 18.93
N ILE A 206 -16.05 25.08 18.69
CA ILE A 206 -15.13 25.64 19.68
C ILE A 206 -15.89 26.15 20.89
N ALA A 207 -16.99 26.90 20.71
CA ALA A 207 -17.82 27.36 21.82
C ALA A 207 -18.39 26.19 22.64
N GLY A 208 -18.72 25.08 21.99
CA GLY A 208 -19.16 23.84 22.63
C GLY A 208 -18.08 23.17 23.48
N CYS A 209 -16.81 23.22 23.08
CA CYS A 209 -15.69 22.71 23.90
C CYS A 209 -15.57 23.45 25.24
N PHE A 210 -15.93 24.74 25.28
CA PHE A 210 -15.91 25.55 26.49
C PHE A 210 -17.17 25.46 27.34
N ASN A 211 -18.25 24.84 26.85
CA ASN A 211 -19.54 24.79 27.53
C ASN A 211 -19.90 23.33 27.88
N LYS A 212 -19.79 22.97 29.17
CA LYS A 212 -19.99 21.59 29.68
C LYS A 212 -21.37 20.98 29.38
N ASP A 213 -22.37 21.81 29.07
CA ASP A 213 -23.75 21.36 28.84
C ASP A 213 -24.06 20.97 27.38
N SER A 214 -23.18 21.28 26.43
CA SER A 214 -23.31 20.79 25.05
C SER A 214 -22.62 19.45 24.89
N GLY A 215 -23.22 18.43 25.50
CA GLY A 215 -22.88 17.06 25.23
C GLY A 215 -22.99 16.74 23.74
N ASP A 216 -22.13 15.83 23.29
CA ASP A 216 -22.17 15.13 22.02
C ASP A 216 -21.41 15.78 20.84
N LEU A 217 -20.08 15.85 20.97
CA LEU A 217 -19.26 15.34 19.87
C LEU A 217 -19.57 13.84 19.75
N ASN A 218 -20.65 13.52 19.04
CA ASN A 218 -21.11 12.17 18.73
C ASN A 218 -19.90 11.27 18.46
N GLY A 219 -19.81 10.08 19.06
CA GLY A 219 -18.60 9.23 19.00
C GLY A 219 -18.05 8.99 17.58
N LYS A 220 -18.92 9.14 16.56
CA LYS A 220 -18.54 9.17 15.14
C LYS A 220 -17.62 10.34 14.75
N THR A 221 -17.86 11.56 15.24
CA THR A 221 -17.04 12.76 14.95
C THR A 221 -15.66 12.66 15.60
N ARG A 222 -15.57 12.13 16.82
CA ARG A 222 -14.27 11.89 17.48
C ARG A 222 -13.45 10.85 16.75
N ALA A 223 -14.07 9.74 16.32
CA ALA A 223 -13.39 8.73 15.51
C ALA A 223 -12.90 9.26 14.15
N GLU A 224 -13.68 10.11 13.47
CA GLU A 224 -13.24 10.81 12.25
C GLU A 224 -12.00 11.69 12.53
N TYR A 225 -11.96 12.36 13.67
CA TYR A 225 -10.86 13.22 14.08
C TYR A 225 -9.58 12.45 14.45
N ASP A 226 -9.70 11.35 15.19
CA ASP A 226 -8.57 10.48 15.53
C ASP A 226 -7.97 9.86 14.25
N ASN A 227 -8.82 9.44 13.29
CA ASN A 227 -8.37 8.98 11.98
C ASN A 227 -7.60 10.06 11.18
N LEU A 228 -7.99 11.33 11.32
CA LEU A 228 -7.24 12.45 10.73
C LEU A 228 -5.87 12.60 11.39
N LEU A 229 -5.75 12.44 12.71
CA LEU A 229 -4.45 12.53 13.39
C LEU A 229 -3.50 11.41 12.95
N ASP A 230 -4.04 10.20 12.75
CA ASP A 230 -3.29 9.01 12.33
C ASP A 230 -3.15 8.87 10.79
N SER A 231 -3.62 9.83 10.00
CA SER A 231 -3.67 9.73 8.53
C SER A 231 -2.31 9.71 7.84
N LYS A 232 -1.22 10.11 8.54
CA LYS A 232 0.12 10.33 7.96
C LYS A 232 0.62 9.14 7.14
N ALA A 233 0.56 7.93 7.70
CA ALA A 233 1.06 6.74 7.03
C ALA A 233 0.27 6.43 5.74
N THR A 234 -1.06 6.63 5.80
CA THR A 234 -1.95 6.44 4.65
C THR A 234 -1.65 7.48 3.56
N GLU A 235 -1.49 8.76 3.92
CA GLU A 235 -1.11 9.84 3.01
C GLU A 235 0.21 9.55 2.28
N GLU A 236 1.25 9.18 3.03
CA GLU A 236 2.57 8.83 2.48
C GLU A 236 2.50 7.60 1.56
N SER A 237 1.73 6.58 1.94
CA SER A 237 1.56 5.38 1.11
C SER A 237 0.87 5.69 -0.22
N LEU A 238 -0.21 6.48 -0.20
CA LEU A 238 -0.95 6.87 -1.41
C LEU A 238 -0.10 7.77 -2.31
N ALA A 239 0.64 8.71 -1.73
CA ALA A 239 1.58 9.56 -2.47
C ALA A 239 2.69 8.74 -3.16
N ASN A 240 3.19 7.68 -2.50
CA ASN A 240 4.17 6.79 -3.09
C ASN A 240 3.57 5.97 -4.24
N PHE A 241 2.37 5.41 -4.07
CA PHE A 241 1.71 4.66 -5.14
C PHE A 241 1.35 5.54 -6.34
N ALA A 242 0.92 6.78 -6.10
CA ALA A 242 0.56 7.73 -7.15
C ALA A 242 1.74 8.12 -8.06
N ARG A 243 2.99 7.85 -7.68
CA ARG A 243 4.18 8.03 -8.54
C ARG A 243 4.33 6.95 -9.60
N TRP A 244 3.75 5.78 -9.37
CA TRP A 244 3.81 4.63 -10.28
C TRP A 244 2.64 4.62 -11.27
N GLU A 245 1.74 5.58 -11.16
CA GLU A 245 0.57 5.67 -12.03
C GLU A 245 0.96 6.29 -13.38
N PRO A 246 0.47 5.74 -14.51
CA PRO A 246 0.61 6.43 -15.78
C PRO A 246 -0.11 7.78 -15.73
N VAL A 247 0.32 8.71 -16.58
CA VAL A 247 -0.31 10.04 -16.69
C VAL A 247 -1.80 9.86 -16.99
N ASN A 248 -2.65 10.35 -16.08
CA ASN A 248 -4.10 10.27 -16.17
C ASN A 248 -4.69 11.68 -16.30
N ARG A 249 -5.87 11.78 -16.93
CA ARG A 249 -6.57 13.03 -17.26
C ARG A 249 -6.78 13.98 -16.06
N ASN A 250 -6.90 13.44 -14.84
CA ASN A 250 -7.15 14.24 -13.63
C ASN A 250 -5.89 14.87 -13.03
N PHE A 251 -4.71 14.34 -13.34
CA PHE A 251 -3.45 14.84 -12.79
C PHE A 251 -2.43 14.92 -13.93
N CYS A 252 -2.11 16.15 -14.35
CA CYS A 252 -1.11 16.43 -15.37
C CYS A 252 0.25 15.79 -15.02
N SER A 253 1.16 15.74 -16.00
CA SER A 253 2.51 15.16 -15.89
C SER A 253 3.37 15.69 -14.73
N VAL A 254 3.02 16.84 -14.14
CA VAL A 254 3.66 17.38 -12.95
C VAL A 254 2.92 16.87 -11.72
N HIS A 255 3.37 15.74 -11.18
CA HIS A 255 2.82 15.09 -10.00
C HIS A 255 3.04 15.92 -8.71
N PRO A 256 2.01 16.57 -8.12
CA PRO A 256 2.16 17.49 -6.99
C PRO A 256 2.16 16.77 -5.63
N TRP A 257 2.47 15.46 -5.59
CA TRP A 257 2.27 14.63 -4.39
C TRP A 257 3.05 15.13 -3.17
N LYS A 258 4.21 15.77 -3.37
CA LYS A 258 4.97 16.41 -2.29
C LYS A 258 4.20 17.57 -1.65
N GLU A 259 3.48 18.35 -2.43
CA GLU A 259 2.68 19.48 -1.91
C GLU A 259 1.45 18.97 -1.15
N TYR A 260 0.82 17.88 -1.59
CA TYR A 260 -0.24 17.21 -0.83
C TYR A 260 0.23 16.72 0.54
N LEU A 261 1.46 16.16 0.62
CA LEU A 261 2.03 15.74 1.90
C LEU A 261 2.30 16.93 2.83
N LYS A 262 2.84 18.04 2.31
CA LYS A 262 3.01 19.26 3.10
C LYS A 262 1.67 19.79 3.61
N LEU A 263 0.64 19.79 2.76
CA LEU A 263 -0.71 20.21 3.14
C LEU A 263 -1.28 19.30 4.23
N GLY A 264 -1.13 17.97 4.10
CA GLY A 264 -1.53 17.00 5.13
C GLY A 264 -0.82 17.23 6.46
N ASP A 265 0.49 17.51 6.43
CA ASP A 265 1.26 17.86 7.63
C ASP A 265 0.74 19.14 8.31
N SER A 266 0.41 20.17 7.54
CA SER A 266 -0.21 21.41 8.07
C SER A 266 -1.57 21.15 8.68
N ILE A 267 -2.46 20.41 8.00
CA ILE A 267 -3.80 20.04 8.51
C ILE A 267 -3.67 19.28 9.83
N ARG A 268 -2.81 18.26 9.89
CA ARG A 268 -2.57 17.49 11.12
C ARG A 268 -1.93 18.32 12.23
N SER A 269 -1.11 19.31 11.89
CA SER A 269 -0.53 20.22 12.89
C SER A 269 -1.60 21.11 13.51
N CYS A 270 -2.50 21.67 12.70
CA CYS A 270 -3.65 22.43 13.19
C CYS A 270 -4.57 21.56 14.05
N ALA A 271 -4.86 20.33 13.60
CA ALA A 271 -5.68 19.40 14.35
C ALA A 271 -5.10 19.04 15.73
N ARG A 272 -3.78 18.84 15.82
CA ARG A 272 -3.10 18.61 17.12
C ARG A 272 -3.23 19.81 18.06
N ILE A 273 -3.23 21.04 17.54
CA ILE A 273 -3.44 22.25 18.35
C ILE A 273 -4.87 22.29 18.89
N VAL A 274 -5.86 22.00 18.05
CA VAL A 274 -7.27 21.96 18.47
C VAL A 274 -7.52 20.85 19.49
N ASP A 275 -6.90 19.67 19.32
CA ASP A 275 -7.00 18.56 20.27
C ASP A 275 -6.36 18.90 21.63
N ALA A 276 -5.19 19.55 21.61
CA ALA A 276 -4.55 20.03 22.83
C ALA A 276 -5.40 21.10 23.53
N LEU A 277 -6.05 21.99 22.77
CA LEU A 277 -6.96 22.99 23.33
C LEU A 277 -8.16 22.31 24.01
N ASP A 278 -8.82 21.37 23.35
CA ASP A 278 -9.93 20.60 23.91
C ASP A 278 -9.51 19.87 25.21
N SER A 279 -8.35 19.22 25.20
CA SER A 279 -7.79 18.56 26.38
C SER A 279 -7.55 19.52 27.55
N VAL A 280 -7.04 20.73 27.29
CA VAL A 280 -6.80 21.74 28.32
C VAL A 280 -8.12 22.27 28.90
N VAL A 281 -9.11 22.51 28.05
CA VAL A 281 -10.42 23.04 28.47
C VAL A 281 -11.18 22.03 29.34
N ASN A 282 -11.12 20.75 28.94
CA ASN A 282 -11.77 19.64 29.64
C ASN A 282 -11.01 19.17 30.89
N SER A 283 -9.75 19.56 31.06
CA SER A 283 -9.00 19.27 32.29
C SER A 283 -9.63 19.98 33.50
N GLU A 284 -9.88 19.23 34.58
CA GLU A 284 -10.51 19.74 35.80
C GLU A 284 -9.58 20.67 36.62
N THR A 285 -8.30 20.72 36.28
CA THR A 285 -7.25 21.14 37.22
C THR A 285 -6.63 22.50 36.98
N TRP A 286 -6.84 23.18 35.85
CA TRP A 286 -5.87 24.23 35.45
C TRP A 286 -6.33 25.68 35.25
N ALA A 287 -7.64 26.00 35.19
CA ALA A 287 -8.04 27.40 34.91
C ALA A 287 -9.33 27.85 35.66
N PRO A 288 -9.29 29.01 36.36
CA PRO A 288 -10.48 29.71 36.81
C PRO A 288 -11.43 30.01 35.64
N ASN A 289 -12.74 29.95 35.89
CA ASN A 289 -13.78 30.14 34.85
C ASN A 289 -13.62 31.44 34.05
N PHE A 290 -13.09 32.50 34.67
CA PHE A 290 -12.80 33.77 33.98
C PHE A 290 -11.74 33.64 32.87
N MET A 291 -10.67 32.87 33.10
CA MET A 291 -9.66 32.62 32.05
C MET A 291 -10.25 31.76 30.94
N LYS A 292 -11.07 30.76 31.26
CA LYS A 292 -11.75 29.92 30.25
C LYS A 292 -12.66 30.76 29.34
N ASP A 293 -13.43 31.70 29.89
CA ASP A 293 -14.29 32.60 29.12
C ASP A 293 -13.48 33.57 28.23
N GLN A 294 -12.37 34.13 28.75
CA GLN A 294 -11.51 35.00 27.96
C GLN A 294 -10.82 34.26 26.80
N PHE A 295 -10.29 33.07 27.06
CA PHE A 295 -9.71 32.21 26.02
C PHE A 295 -10.75 31.77 24.99
N SER A 296 -11.95 31.37 25.44
CA SER A 296 -13.07 31.01 24.57
C SER A 296 -13.39 32.13 23.58
N LYS A 297 -13.56 33.37 24.06
CA LYS A 297 -13.82 34.53 23.21
C LYS A 297 -12.73 34.77 22.16
N ILE A 298 -11.46 34.59 22.53
CA ILE A 298 -10.33 34.73 21.61
C ILE A 298 -10.35 33.60 20.57
N CYS A 299 -10.54 32.36 20.99
CA CYS A 299 -10.59 31.19 20.10
C CYS A 299 -11.77 31.25 19.12
N VAL A 300 -12.96 31.64 19.57
CA VAL A 300 -14.15 31.81 18.73
C VAL A 300 -13.94 32.94 17.71
N LYS A 301 -13.31 34.05 18.12
CA LYS A 301 -12.97 35.16 17.20
C LYS A 301 -11.91 34.77 16.17
N LEU A 302 -10.91 33.99 16.58
CA LEU A 302 -9.88 33.47 15.67
C LEU A 302 -10.50 32.51 14.65
N ALA A 303 -11.38 31.62 15.10
CA ALA A 303 -12.13 30.68 14.28
C ALA A 303 -13.05 31.35 13.26
N SER A 304 -13.79 32.39 13.68
CA SER A 304 -14.66 33.16 12.77
C SER A 304 -13.86 33.87 11.68
N ASN A 305 -12.66 34.36 12.02
CA ASN A 305 -11.78 34.98 11.03
C ASN A 305 -11.18 33.95 10.07
N THR A 306 -10.82 32.77 10.59
CA THR A 306 -10.19 31.71 9.79
C THR A 306 -11.19 31.03 8.84
N SER A 307 -12.46 30.91 9.26
CA SER A 307 -13.55 30.38 8.40
C SER A 307 -14.02 31.36 7.31
N SER A 308 -13.66 32.64 7.41
CA SER A 308 -14.00 33.68 6.42
C SER A 308 -13.03 33.80 5.24
N ILE A 309 -11.93 33.04 5.29
CA ILE A 309 -10.85 32.99 4.27
C ILE A 309 -11.03 31.73 3.43
#